data_AF-A0A1F9LMH4-F1
#
_entry.id   AF-A0A1F9LMH4-F1
#
_cell.length_a   1.000
_cell.length_b   1.000
_cell.length_c   1.000
_cell.angle_alpha   90.00
_cell.angle_beta   90.00
_cell.angle_gamma   90.00
#
_symmetry.space_group_name_H-M   'P 1'
#
loop_
_entity.id
_entity.type
_entity.pdbx_description
1 polymer ?
#
loop_
_entity_poly.entity_id
_entity_poly.type
_entity_poly.pdbx_seq_one_letter_code
_entity_poly.pdbx_strand_id
1 'polypeptide(L)'
;MAQRYDKPTRKRFRKLTAIAHERELAGALQKLHDQFDAWQARKIDAFELNDRIHLFHQKTARELWKMYDNTVDEDLLVSRALKLGLLTEDEIGEDLIEQLGPMIGFWQDGNLDEK
;
A
#
# COMPACT_ATOMS: atom_id res chain seq x y z
N MET A 1 -20.29 4.20 11.55
CA MET A 1 -19.66 3.16 12.37
C MET A 1 -19.39 3.73 13.76
N ALA A 2 -19.72 2.99 14.83
CA ALA A 2 -19.47 3.39 16.21
C ALA A 2 -17.97 3.70 16.42
N GLN A 3 -17.67 4.67 17.28
CA GLN A 3 -16.34 5.27 17.36
C GLN A 3 -15.37 4.32 18.11
N ARG A 4 -14.80 3.35 17.39
CA ARG A 4 -13.90 2.30 17.91
C ARG A 4 -12.63 2.85 18.58
N TYR A 5 -12.18 4.02 18.12
CA TYR A 5 -10.98 4.67 18.61
C TYR A 5 -11.25 6.13 18.97
N ASP A 6 -10.46 6.66 19.91
CA ASP A 6 -10.50 8.07 20.27
C ASP A 6 -9.99 8.98 19.14
N LYS A 7 -10.08 10.30 19.31
CA LYS A 7 -9.62 11.25 18.28
C LYS A 7 -8.09 11.18 18.03
N PRO A 8 -7.22 11.14 19.07
CA PRO A 8 -5.78 10.98 18.91
C PRO A 8 -5.38 9.73 18.11
N THR A 9 -5.96 8.57 18.43
CA THR A 9 -5.64 7.29 17.79
C THR A 9 -5.99 7.31 16.30
N ARG A 10 -7.19 7.80 15.94
CA ARG A 10 -7.56 7.96 14.51
C ARG A 10 -6.62 8.89 13.75
N LYS A 11 -6.12 9.95 14.40
CA LYS A 11 -5.15 10.84 13.77
C LYS A 11 -3.84 10.11 13.48
N ARG A 12 -3.40 9.21 14.37
CA ARG A 12 -2.23 8.37 14.15
C ARG A 12 -2.46 7.37 13.02
N PHE A 13 -3.59 6.67 12.99
CA PHE A 13 -3.92 5.76 11.88
C PHE A 13 -3.88 6.48 10.53
N ARG A 14 -4.51 7.64 10.39
CA ARG A 14 -4.46 8.43 9.14
C ARG A 14 -3.05 8.79 8.71
N LYS A 15 -2.19 9.17 9.67
CA LYS A 15 -0.80 9.49 9.38
C LYS A 15 -0.05 8.25 8.86
N LEU A 16 -0.23 7.11 9.51
CA LEU A 16 0.39 5.84 9.10
C LEU A 16 -0.15 5.37 7.74
N THR A 17 -1.45 5.46 7.50
CA THR A 17 -2.07 5.18 6.20
C THR A 17 -1.48 6.05 5.09
N ALA A 18 -1.28 7.35 5.33
CA ALA A 18 -0.68 8.24 4.34
C ALA A 18 0.78 7.86 4.03
N ILE A 19 1.56 7.48 5.05
CA ILE A 19 2.93 6.99 4.88
C ILE A 19 2.94 5.67 4.08
N ALA A 20 2.06 4.74 4.41
CA ALA A 20 1.94 3.47 3.70
C ALA A 20 1.57 3.68 2.22
N HIS A 21 0.61 4.56 1.95
CA HIS A 21 0.20 4.90 0.59
C HIS A 21 1.36 5.47 -0.23
N GLU A 22 2.12 6.41 0.34
CA GLU A 22 3.28 6.99 -0.33
C GLU A 22 4.33 5.92 -0.64
N ARG A 23 4.68 5.08 0.33
CA ARG A 23 5.70 4.02 0.15
C ARG A 23 5.27 2.98 -0.88
N GLU A 24 4.00 2.59 -0.88
CA GLU A 24 3.48 1.63 -1.85
C GLU A 24 3.49 2.21 -3.26
N LEU A 25 3.08 3.47 -3.41
CA LEU A 25 3.15 4.18 -4.69
C LEU A 25 4.61 4.35 -5.14
N ALA A 26 5.53 4.71 -4.25
CA ALA A 26 6.95 4.81 -4.55
C ALA A 26 7.53 3.47 -5.05
N GLY A 27 7.18 2.36 -4.40
CA GLY A 27 7.57 1.02 -4.87
C GLY A 27 7.01 0.67 -6.24
N ALA A 28 5.75 1.03 -6.51
CA ALA A 28 5.13 0.84 -7.82
C ALA A 28 5.79 1.71 -8.91
N LEU A 29 6.14 2.96 -8.59
CA LEU A 29 6.86 3.88 -9.48
C LEU A 29 8.29 3.41 -9.74
N GLN A 30 8.96 2.82 -8.76
CA GLN A 30 10.29 2.23 -8.97
C GLN A 30 10.24 1.10 -10.00
N LYS A 31 9.22 0.22 -9.93
CA LYS A 31 9.03 -0.84 -10.95
C LYS A 31 8.80 -0.26 -12.35
N LEU A 32 8.13 0.90 -12.45
CA LEU A 32 7.96 1.61 -13.71
C LEU A 32 9.29 2.23 -14.19
N HIS A 33 10.05 2.84 -13.28
CA HIS A 33 11.39 3.37 -13.56
C HIS A 33 12.32 2.30 -14.16
N ASP A 34 12.30 1.08 -13.60
CA ASP A 34 13.10 -0.04 -14.13
C ASP A 34 12.74 -0.37 -15.60
N GLN A 35 11.52 -0.05 -16.05
CA GLN A 35 11.13 -0.19 -17.46
C GLN A 35 11.78 0.89 -18.33
N PHE A 36 11.91 2.12 -17.83
CA PHE A 36 12.67 3.17 -18.51
C PHE A 36 14.14 2.77 -18.63
N ASP A 37 14.74 2.21 -17.58
CA ASP A 37 16.12 1.71 -17.62
C ASP A 37 16.27 0.59 -18.66
N ALA A 38 15.32 -0.33 -18.74
CA ALA A 38 15.31 -1.39 -19.75
C ALA A 38 15.24 -0.83 -21.18
N TRP A 39 14.43 0.21 -21.40
CA TRP A 39 14.33 0.89 -22.69
C TRP A 39 15.63 1.62 -23.06
N GLN A 40 16.24 2.35 -22.12
CA GLN A 40 17.53 3.00 -22.32
C GLN A 40 18.64 1.98 -22.67
N ALA A 41 18.60 0.82 -22.04
CA ALA A 41 19.50 -0.31 -22.33
C ALA A 41 19.14 -1.08 -23.62
N ARG A 42 18.15 -0.62 -24.39
CA ARG A 42 17.64 -1.24 -25.63
C ARG A 42 17.16 -2.69 -25.45
N LYS A 43 16.75 -3.07 -24.24
CA LYS A 43 16.16 -4.39 -23.94
C LYS A 43 14.70 -4.48 -24.36
N ILE A 44 14.02 -3.34 -24.43
CA ILE A 44 12.64 -3.18 -24.89
C ILE A 44 12.57 -1.99 -25.84
N ASP A 45 11.60 -1.98 -26.74
CA ASP A 45 11.37 -0.85 -27.63
C ASP A 45 10.44 0.22 -27.02
N ALA A 46 10.20 1.28 -27.78
CA ALA A 46 9.36 2.40 -27.35
C ALA A 46 7.87 2.02 -27.26
N PHE A 47 7.40 1.07 -28.06
CA PHE A 47 6.00 0.60 -28.02
C PHE A 47 5.78 -0.21 -26.74
N GLU A 48 6.71 -1.11 -26.41
CA GLU A 48 6.67 -1.89 -25.18
C GLU A 48 6.72 -1.00 -23.92
N LEU A 49 7.56 0.04 -23.91
CA LEU A 49 7.60 0.99 -22.79
C LEU A 49 6.26 1.73 -22.67
N ASN A 50 5.70 2.21 -23.78
CA ASN A 50 4.42 2.91 -23.80
C ASN A 50 3.29 2.03 -23.23
N ASP A 51 3.23 0.76 -23.62
CA ASP A 51 2.25 -0.20 -23.09
C ASP A 51 2.42 -0.43 -21.58
N ARG A 52 3.66 -0.50 -21.08
CA ARG A 52 3.94 -0.63 -19.64
C ARG A 52 3.51 0.61 -18.84
N ILE A 53 3.69 1.82 -19.39
CA ILE A 53 3.19 3.07 -18.81
C ILE A 53 1.65 3.06 -18.77
N HIS A 54 1.00 2.65 -19.86
CA HIS A 54 -0.45 2.54 -19.90
C HIS A 54 -0.99 1.53 -18.88
N LEU A 55 -0.34 0.37 -18.76
CA LEU A 55 -0.70 -0.65 -17.78
C LEU A 55 -0.58 -0.12 -16.34
N PHE A 56 0.52 0.56 -16.03
CA PHE A 56 0.73 1.20 -14.73
C PHE A 56 -0.40 2.17 -14.41
N HIS A 57 -0.74 3.06 -15.34
CA HIS A 57 -1.78 4.05 -15.11
C HIS A 57 -3.17 3.42 -14.95
N GLN A 58 -3.55 2.49 -15.83
CA GLN A 58 -4.91 1.94 -15.88
C GLN A 58 -5.19 0.93 -14.76
N LYS A 59 -4.17 0.18 -14.33
CA LYS A 59 -4.31 -0.87 -13.32
C LYS A 59 -3.64 -0.47 -12.02
N THR A 60 -2.31 -0.47 -11.96
CA THR A 60 -1.56 -0.33 -10.70
C THR A 60 -1.89 0.95 -9.94
N ALA A 61 -1.75 2.11 -10.58
CA ALA A 61 -2.04 3.39 -9.95
C ALA A 61 -3.53 3.52 -9.56
N ARG A 62 -4.42 2.94 -10.37
CA ARG A 62 -5.86 2.95 -10.12
C ARG A 62 -6.25 2.06 -8.94
N GLU A 63 -5.64 0.88 -8.81
CA GLU A 63 -5.87 -0.06 -7.72
C GLU A 63 -5.35 0.51 -6.40
N LEU A 64 -4.15 1.12 -6.41
CA LEU A 64 -3.63 1.85 -5.24
C LEU A 64 -4.57 3.00 -4.85
N TRP A 65 -4.99 3.82 -5.81
CA TRP A 65 -5.93 4.90 -5.51
C TRP A 65 -7.22 4.39 -4.85
N LYS A 66 -7.82 3.33 -5.39
CA LYS A 66 -9.02 2.69 -4.81
C LYS A 66 -8.77 2.12 -3.41
N MET A 67 -7.60 1.54 -3.16
CA MET A 67 -7.27 1.00 -1.84
C MET A 67 -7.27 2.10 -0.77
N TYR A 68 -6.87 3.33 -1.14
CA TYR A 68 -6.69 4.45 -0.23
C TYR A 68 -7.77 5.55 -0.36
N ASP A 69 -8.85 5.35 -1.11
CA ASP A 69 -9.88 6.36 -1.41
C ASP A 69 -10.88 6.65 -0.25
N ASN A 70 -10.48 6.39 1.00
CA ASN A 70 -11.30 6.48 2.22
C ASN A 70 -12.50 5.52 2.30
N THR A 71 -12.59 4.54 1.41
CA THR A 71 -13.62 3.47 1.52
C THR A 71 -13.20 2.34 2.46
N VAL A 72 -11.90 2.19 2.72
CA VAL A 72 -11.34 1.20 3.64
C VAL A 72 -10.97 1.87 4.96
N ASP A 73 -11.29 1.21 6.08
CA ASP A 73 -10.97 1.73 7.42
C ASP A 73 -9.44 1.84 7.63
N GLU A 74 -9.01 2.90 8.31
CA GLU A 74 -7.58 3.22 8.41
C GLU A 74 -6.79 2.16 9.21
N ASP A 75 -7.42 1.48 10.16
CA ASP A 75 -6.81 0.40 10.95
C ASP A 75 -6.55 -0.87 10.11
N LEU A 76 -7.45 -1.20 9.18
CA LEU A 76 -7.24 -2.24 8.18
C LEU A 76 -6.08 -1.91 7.24
N LEU A 77 -5.98 -0.66 6.79
CA LEU A 77 -4.90 -0.22 5.90
C LEU A 77 -3.53 -0.27 6.59
N VAL A 78 -3.46 0.11 7.86
CA VAL A 78 -2.21 0.00 8.65
C VAL A 78 -1.84 -1.46 8.89
N SER A 79 -2.80 -2.33 9.16
CA SER A 79 -2.55 -3.78 9.30
C SER A 79 -2.00 -4.40 8.01
N ARG A 80 -2.59 -4.04 6.86
CA ARG A 80 -2.09 -4.45 5.54
C ARG A 80 -0.68 -3.92 5.29
N ALA A 81 -0.43 -2.65 5.63
CA ALA A 81 0.88 -2.03 5.44
C ALA A 81 1.98 -2.70 6.27
N LEU A 82 1.67 -3.13 7.50
CA LEU A 82 2.57 -3.95 8.31
C LEU A 82 2.87 -5.29 7.63
N LYS A 83 1.83 -6.00 7.17
CA LYS A 83 1.98 -7.29 6.47
C LYS A 83 2.83 -7.19 5.20
N LEU A 84 2.68 -6.10 4.44
CA LEU A 84 3.44 -5.83 3.22
C LEU A 84 4.86 -5.28 3.48
N GLY A 85 5.23 -5.05 4.75
CA GLY A 85 6.52 -4.45 5.11
C GLY A 85 6.64 -2.97 4.72
N LEU A 86 5.52 -2.30 4.43
CA LEU A 86 5.47 -0.87 4.14
C LEU A 86 5.60 -0.03 5.42
N LEU A 87 5.20 -0.60 6.56
CA LEU A 87 5.39 -0.06 7.89
C LEU A 87 6.01 -1.13 8.78
N THR A 88 6.84 -0.70 9.72
CA THR A 88 7.40 -1.58 10.77
C THR A 88 6.59 -1.48 12.06
N GLU A 89 6.75 -2.47 12.94
CA GLU A 89 6.11 -2.45 14.27
C GLU A 89 6.53 -1.22 15.08
N ASP A 90 7.82 -0.87 15.04
CA ASP A 90 8.39 0.31 15.70
C ASP A 90 7.73 1.62 15.23
N GLU A 91 7.45 1.75 13.93
CA GLU A 91 6.80 2.94 13.36
C GLU A 91 5.33 3.05 13.77
N ILE A 92 4.64 1.93 13.96
CA ILE A 92 3.24 1.88 14.37
C ILE A 92 3.13 2.21 15.86
N GLY A 93 4.03 1.65 16.66
CA GLY A 93 4.05 1.74 18.12
C GLY A 93 3.23 0.62 18.77
N GLU A 94 3.78 0.07 19.85
CA GLU A 94 3.22 -1.06 20.61
C GLU A 94 1.74 -0.86 20.97
N ASP A 95 1.37 0.34 21.38
CA ASP A 95 0.01 0.68 21.81
C ASP A 95 -1.04 0.59 20.68
N LEU A 96 -0.64 0.83 19.42
CA LEU A 96 -1.53 0.62 18.27
C LEU A 96 -1.50 -0.84 17.81
N ILE A 97 -0.37 -1.53 17.92
CA ILE A 97 -0.28 -2.96 17.59
C ILE A 97 -1.23 -3.78 18.46
N GLU A 98 -1.26 -3.52 19.76
CA GLU A 98 -2.20 -4.18 20.69
C GLU A 98 -3.66 -3.95 20.27
N GLN A 99 -4.00 -2.72 19.84
CA GLN A 99 -5.33 -2.37 19.36
C GLN A 99 -5.69 -3.02 18.01
N LEU A 100 -4.68 -3.25 17.17
CA LEU A 100 -4.79 -3.91 15.87
C LEU A 100 -4.83 -5.44 15.97
N GLY A 101 -4.47 -6.03 17.12
CA GLY A 101 -4.31 -7.48 17.33
C GLY A 101 -5.37 -8.39 16.65
N PRO A 102 -6.68 -8.11 16.76
CA PRO A 102 -7.71 -8.92 16.08
C PRO A 102 -7.70 -8.87 14.54
N MET A 103 -7.15 -7.80 13.94
CA MET A 103 -7.11 -7.56 12.49
C MET A 103 -5.78 -7.97 11.86
N ILE A 104 -4.68 -8.02 12.62
CA ILE A 104 -3.41 -8.55 12.14
C ILE A 104 -3.57 -10.04 11.79
N GLY A 105 -4.35 -10.79 12.58
CA GLY A 105 -4.71 -12.19 12.29
C GLY A 105 -5.43 -12.37 10.95
N PHE A 106 -6.31 -11.44 10.56
CA PHE A 106 -7.04 -11.47 9.28
C PHE A 106 -6.10 -11.45 8.05
N TRP A 107 -4.96 -10.76 8.15
CA TRP A 107 -3.93 -10.72 7.11
C TRP A 107 -2.82 -11.77 7.30
N GLN A 108 -2.74 -12.41 8.47
CA GLN A 108 -1.82 -13.52 8.74
C GLN A 108 -2.32 -14.84 8.15
N ASP A 109 -3.63 -15.10 8.22
CA ASP A 109 -4.26 -16.35 7.74
C ASP A 109 -4.78 -16.29 6.29
N GLY A 110 -4.83 -15.09 5.69
CA GLY A 110 -5.39 -14.84 4.36
C GLY A 110 -4.37 -14.92 3.23
N ASN A 111 -4.22 -16.11 2.67
CA ASN A 111 -3.72 -16.38 1.32
C ASN A 111 -4.43 -15.50 0.26
N LEU A 112 -3.72 -14.55 -0.36
CA LEU A 112 -4.21 -13.79 -1.52
C LEU A 112 -3.11 -13.65 -2.59
N ASP A 113 -2.32 -14.71 -2.79
CA ASP A 113 -1.63 -14.96 -4.05
C ASP A 113 -2.52 -15.87 -4.92
N GLU A 114 -3.69 -15.38 -5.35
CA GLU A 114 -4.44 -15.93 -6.49
C GLU A 114 -5.64 -15.04 -6.82
N LYS A 115 -5.43 -14.10 -7.74
CA LYS A 115 -6.35 -13.79 -8.85
C LYS A 115 -5.70 -12.87 -9.88
#